data_AF-A0A2P4YE17-F1
#
_entry.id   AF-A0A2P4YE17-F1
#
_cell.length_a   1.000
_cell.length_b   1.000
_cell.length_c   1.000
_cell.angle_alpha   90.00
_cell.angle_beta   90.00
_cell.angle_gamma   90.00
#
_symmetry.space_group_name_H-M   'P 1'
#
loop_
_entity.id
_entity.type
_entity.pdbx_description
1 polymer ?
#
loop_
_entity_poly.entity_id
_entity_poly.type
_entity_poly.pdbx_seq_one_letter_code
_entity_poly.pdbx_strand_id
1 'polypeptide(L)'
;MGLVVVVATLLFHNVFFSWANSSGKAIVVATDLVYDQVFVPDDNNSVHRFLRVNNERFERSEYLDVERDNDDLRNNDERIGSVLLPLRMKRWSITDKSAEYYDDYMNAQISVWLKKNMSKEYVMIKLGLEKLADADMPNSPNFRYYTNFVIHRINIWESEGLTPCEVMVKLGLDKLSESAFKANPIFKNYNNFAVNQVRHWLKKDFSVNEVATKLGLNPKVGSTVTQSPNFEYYDTFVKSLVSKWAHSRLTVDDVSVKLGLEKLSGSAFTSAVNYKYYDDFVERKMKILREKEMSLSAVKKTLGMDKLSVAELATSPNYKYYDSYILNRIPVWVEKDRSPRSVLKKLGLDEGLGDWFKAWSNFKYYDEYVTRLISKWLKKDLAPDTVLVKLNLDKFSEDAFANSVNFEYYNTFLSSKIYSWAMQKVPLSDIEAKLGLQKLSGYTLKSNPNYKAFEKFKHADKSLINVWYKKTLSAHSVWETLKLDKVDPSKLASTNELSIYARYVNKIDDYEESHGMSGPATDLEGSPTEMLTRAEIWGTAGRSKSYVKSMLGMDNVTSLKVKEHVNYRYYMKYRASRQVKFNI
;
A
#
# COMPACT_ATOMS: atom_id res chain seq x y z
N MET A 1 10.59 -27.81 -10.23
CA MET A 1 11.56 -27.46 -9.16
C MET A 1 10.90 -26.40 -8.29
N GLY A 2 10.71 -26.66 -6.99
CA GLY A 2 9.93 -25.82 -6.09
C GLY A 2 10.72 -25.20 -4.94
N LEU A 3 10.01 -24.31 -4.22
CA LEU A 3 10.13 -23.91 -2.80
C LEU A 3 11.34 -23.06 -2.31
N VAL A 4 11.13 -21.74 -2.18
CA VAL A 4 10.80 -20.92 -0.96
C VAL A 4 11.45 -21.24 0.43
N VAL A 5 11.91 -20.14 1.09
CA VAL A 5 12.09 -19.81 2.56
C VAL A 5 13.40 -20.24 3.27
N VAL A 6 14.35 -19.33 3.63
CA VAL A 6 14.51 -18.32 4.74
C VAL A 6 15.18 -18.89 6.01
N VAL A 7 15.97 -18.03 6.70
CA VAL A 7 16.55 -18.10 8.08
C VAL A 7 18.01 -18.61 8.12
N ALA A 8 18.99 -18.08 8.86
CA ALA A 8 19.31 -16.80 9.49
C ALA A 8 20.76 -16.87 10.06
N THR A 9 21.30 -15.70 10.43
CA THR A 9 22.26 -15.45 11.53
C THR A 9 23.75 -15.88 11.41
N LEU A 10 24.58 -14.84 11.24
CA LEU A 10 25.84 -14.50 11.93
C LEU A 10 26.37 -15.45 13.02
N LEU A 11 27.67 -15.77 12.95
CA LEU A 11 28.71 -15.28 13.90
C LEU A 11 30.09 -15.82 13.51
N PHE A 12 30.99 -14.91 13.10
CA PHE A 12 32.44 -15.16 13.05
C PHE A 12 33.02 -15.03 14.46
N HIS A 13 33.69 -16.08 14.94
CA HIS A 13 34.70 -15.97 15.98
C HIS A 13 36.01 -15.51 15.33
N ASN A 14 36.61 -14.45 15.87
CA ASN A 14 38.06 -14.24 15.75
C ASN A 14 38.63 -13.95 17.13
N VAL A 15 39.48 -14.90 17.52
CA VAL A 15 40.45 -14.87 18.61
C VAL A 15 41.59 -13.93 18.22
N PHE A 16 42.06 -13.07 19.12
CA PHE A 16 43.46 -12.66 19.13
C PHE A 16 43.98 -12.42 20.56
N PHE A 17 45.26 -12.77 20.69
CA PHE A 17 46.08 -12.97 21.87
C PHE A 17 46.25 -11.76 22.80
N SER A 18 46.41 -12.06 24.09
CA SER A 18 47.08 -11.18 25.04
C SER A 18 48.59 -11.21 24.80
N TRP A 19 49.22 -10.03 24.78
CA TRP A 19 50.62 -9.91 25.14
C TRP A 19 50.77 -8.74 26.11
N ALA A 20 51.20 -9.07 27.33
CA ALA A 20 51.68 -8.10 28.29
C ALA A 20 53.05 -7.60 27.84
N ASN A 21 53.29 -6.29 27.93
CA ASN A 21 54.65 -5.85 28.20
C ASN A 21 54.67 -4.63 29.12
N SER A 22 55.43 -4.83 30.19
CA SER A 22 55.85 -3.86 31.19
C SER A 22 56.90 -2.93 30.61
N SER A 23 56.64 -1.63 30.58
CA SER A 23 57.69 -0.65 30.86
C SER A 23 57.03 0.65 31.30
N GLY A 24 57.22 0.97 32.58
CA GLY A 24 56.85 2.27 33.12
C GLY A 24 57.66 3.36 32.44
N LYS A 25 56.96 4.41 32.03
CA LYS A 25 57.40 5.81 31.95
C LYS A 25 56.17 6.66 31.66
N ALA A 26 55.59 7.24 32.70
CA ALA A 26 54.65 8.33 32.54
C ALA A 26 55.45 9.59 32.17
N ILE A 27 55.21 10.12 30.97
CA ILE A 27 55.57 11.50 30.65
C ILE A 27 54.43 12.36 31.17
N VAL A 28 54.68 13.07 32.27
CA VAL A 28 53.82 14.16 32.74
C VAL A 28 54.26 15.42 32.01
N VAL A 29 53.47 15.89 31.05
CA VAL A 29 53.52 17.29 30.62
C VAL A 29 52.46 18.02 31.44
N ALA A 30 52.90 18.69 32.52
CA ALA A 30 52.07 19.61 33.27
C ALA A 30 52.25 21.00 32.65
N THR A 31 51.17 21.58 32.11
CA THR A 31 51.09 23.02 31.83
C THR A 31 50.47 23.70 33.03
N ASP A 32 51.26 24.58 33.66
CA ASP A 32 50.94 25.68 34.57
C ASP A 32 49.58 25.67 35.30
N LEU A 33 49.59 25.14 36.52
CA LEU A 33 48.75 25.62 37.62
C LEU A 33 49.65 25.77 38.86
N VAL A 34 49.85 27.00 39.30
CA VAL A 34 50.57 27.31 40.54
C VAL A 34 49.67 26.93 41.72
N TYR A 35 50.06 25.89 42.46
CA TYR A 35 49.49 25.57 43.77
C TYR A 35 50.53 25.91 44.84
N ASP A 36 50.18 26.75 45.81
CA ASP A 36 51.01 26.93 46.99
C ASP A 36 50.90 25.70 47.89
N GLN A 37 52.02 24.98 48.05
CA GLN A 37 52.14 23.89 48.99
C GLN A 37 52.50 24.46 50.36
N VAL A 38 51.65 24.20 51.35
CA VAL A 38 51.97 24.51 52.74
C VAL A 38 52.29 23.21 53.46
N PHE A 39 53.47 23.17 54.08
CA PHE A 39 53.91 22.10 54.96
C PHE A 39 53.63 22.52 56.40
N VAL A 40 52.86 21.70 57.11
CA VAL A 40 52.66 21.87 58.54
C VAL A 40 53.22 20.62 59.21
N PRO A 41 54.30 20.73 60.01
CA PRO A 41 54.79 19.61 60.80
C PRO A 41 53.85 19.38 61.99
N ASP A 42 53.60 18.12 62.33
CA ASP A 42 53.00 17.76 63.61
C ASP A 42 54.07 17.46 64.67
N ASP A 43 53.63 17.31 65.92
CA ASP A 43 54.52 17.07 67.08
C ASP A 43 55.29 15.74 67.00
N ASN A 44 55.03 14.90 66.01
CA ASN A 44 55.76 13.65 65.72
C ASN A 44 56.69 13.76 64.50
N ASN A 45 56.92 14.98 63.99
CA ASN A 45 57.79 15.26 62.85
C ASN A 45 57.30 14.62 61.53
N SER A 46 56.00 14.36 61.42
CA SER A 46 55.35 13.93 60.18
C SER A 46 55.06 15.16 59.32
N VAL A 47 55.59 15.20 58.10
CA VAL A 47 55.29 16.28 57.16
C VAL A 47 54.01 15.95 56.38
N HIS A 48 52.93 16.68 56.66
CA HIS A 48 51.67 16.53 55.93
C HIS A 48 51.52 17.59 54.84
N ARG A 49 51.03 17.15 53.66
CA ARG A 49 50.89 17.97 52.47
C ARG A 49 49.43 18.40 52.32
N PHE A 50 49.17 19.71 52.37
CA PHE A 50 47.85 20.29 52.16
C PHE A 50 47.80 21.10 50.85
N LEU A 51 46.69 20.99 50.13
CA LEU A 51 46.38 21.87 48.99
C LEU A 51 45.47 22.99 49.48
N ARG A 52 45.96 24.23 49.45
CA ARG A 52 45.18 25.43 49.79
C ARG A 52 44.58 26.00 48.51
N VAL A 53 43.26 26.17 48.47
CA VAL A 53 42.56 26.94 47.43
C VAL A 53 42.27 28.31 47.99
N ASN A 54 42.89 29.36 47.41
CA ASN A 54 42.56 30.75 47.77
C ASN A 54 41.29 31.16 47.02
N ASN A 55 40.17 31.23 47.73
CA ASN A 55 38.95 31.86 47.25
C ASN A 55 38.93 33.31 47.76
N GLU A 56 39.36 34.25 46.92
CA GLU A 56 39.19 35.68 47.23
C GLU A 56 37.80 36.17 46.80
N ARG A 57 37.15 36.87 47.73
CA ARG A 57 36.06 37.85 47.57
C ARG A 57 34.80 37.42 46.81
N PHE A 58 33.77 37.10 47.59
CA PHE A 58 32.37 37.30 47.22
C PHE A 58 31.87 38.59 47.90
N GLU A 59 31.71 39.67 47.13
CA GLU A 59 30.86 40.80 47.52
C GLU A 59 29.44 40.53 47.00
N ARG A 60 28.45 40.64 47.91
CA ARG A 60 27.03 40.66 47.59
C ARG A 60 26.71 41.95 46.85
N SER A 61 26.04 41.86 45.70
CA SER A 61 25.21 42.96 45.18
C SER A 61 23.74 42.57 45.32
N GLU A 62 23.05 43.25 46.22
CA GLU A 62 21.60 43.26 46.33
C GLU A 62 20.98 43.95 45.12
N TYR A 63 19.95 43.33 44.53
CA TYR A 63 18.97 44.03 43.72
C TYR A 63 17.62 43.78 44.37
N LEU A 64 17.01 44.88 44.79
CA LEU A 64 15.64 45.00 45.25
C LEU A 64 14.69 44.78 44.08
N ASP A 65 13.68 43.92 44.27
CA ASP A 65 12.38 44.11 43.61
C ASP A 65 11.28 44.01 44.67
N VAL A 66 10.33 44.92 44.47
CA VAL A 66 9.22 45.28 45.33
C VAL A 66 8.08 44.28 45.15
N GLU A 67 7.58 43.71 46.25
CA GLU A 67 6.14 43.45 46.37
C GLU A 67 5.69 43.35 47.83
N ARG A 68 4.46 43.81 48.03
CA ARG A 68 3.70 44.00 49.28
C ARG A 68 3.45 42.68 50.03
N ASP A 69 3.51 42.70 51.36
CA ASP A 69 2.30 42.76 52.19
C ASP A 69 2.66 42.88 53.68
N ASN A 70 1.77 43.57 54.40
CA ASN A 70 1.84 43.92 55.82
C ASN A 70 1.63 42.69 56.74
N ASP A 71 2.35 42.60 57.85
CA ASP A 71 1.82 42.90 59.19
C ASP A 71 2.77 42.41 60.32
N ASP A 72 3.11 43.39 61.17
CA ASP A 72 3.27 43.37 62.62
C ASP A 72 4.31 42.52 63.41
N LEU A 73 5.17 43.29 64.09
CA LEU A 73 5.53 43.26 65.52
C LEU A 73 6.47 42.15 66.05
N ARG A 74 7.72 42.50 66.35
CA ARG A 74 8.19 43.03 67.67
C ARG A 74 9.71 42.82 67.88
N ASN A 75 10.31 43.89 68.42
CA ASN A 75 11.58 44.01 69.14
C ASN A 75 12.25 42.73 69.67
N ASN A 76 13.57 42.61 69.43
CA ASN A 76 14.58 42.59 70.50
C ASN A 76 15.99 42.72 69.92
N ASP A 77 16.70 43.76 70.39
CA ASP A 77 18.15 43.84 70.43
C ASP A 77 18.68 42.89 71.52
N GLU A 78 19.73 42.10 71.21
CA GLU A 78 21.01 42.08 71.96
C GLU A 78 21.92 40.89 71.55
N ARG A 79 23.13 41.26 71.12
CA ARG A 79 24.46 40.73 71.48
C ARG A 79 24.83 39.23 71.40
N ILE A 80 25.92 39.03 70.65
CA ILE A 80 27.10 38.17 70.87
C ILE A 80 26.94 36.66 70.57
N GLY A 81 27.81 36.19 69.66
CA GLY A 81 28.23 34.80 69.65
C GLY A 81 28.53 34.25 68.26
N SER A 82 29.70 34.58 67.69
CA SER A 82 30.26 33.81 66.58
C SER A 82 30.63 32.40 67.08
N VAL A 83 29.67 31.49 67.05
CA VAL A 83 29.93 30.06 67.20
C VAL A 83 30.45 29.57 65.85
N LEU A 84 31.77 29.62 65.70
CA LEU A 84 32.50 28.76 64.77
C LEU A 84 32.15 27.32 65.16
N LEU A 85 31.24 26.70 64.42
CA LEU A 85 31.13 25.24 64.42
C LEU A 85 32.49 24.70 63.99
N PRO A 86 33.17 23.88 64.80
CA PRO A 86 34.31 23.14 64.31
C PRO A 86 33.74 22.14 63.31
N LEU A 87 33.89 22.42 62.02
CA LEU A 87 33.82 21.39 60.99
C LEU A 87 34.87 20.35 61.37
N ARG A 88 34.44 19.31 62.09
CA ARG A 88 35.17 18.06 62.26
C ARG A 88 35.45 17.56 60.85
N MET A 89 36.63 17.89 60.32
CA MET A 89 37.21 17.19 59.20
C MET A 89 37.37 15.74 59.65
N LYS A 90 36.39 14.90 59.31
CA LYS A 90 36.57 13.46 59.30
C LYS A 90 37.86 13.16 58.51
N ARG A 91 38.52 12.06 58.83
CA ARG A 91 39.62 11.50 58.02
C ARG A 91 38.96 10.90 56.76
N TRP A 92 39.32 11.34 55.55
CA TRP A 92 38.73 10.80 54.30
C TRP A 92 39.81 10.02 53.55
N SER A 93 39.55 8.73 53.30
CA SER A 93 40.38 7.91 52.41
C SER A 93 40.19 8.37 50.96
N ILE A 94 41.30 8.52 50.24
CA ILE A 94 41.45 9.33 49.02
C ILE A 94 40.87 8.71 47.74
N THR A 95 40.36 7.48 47.76
CA THR A 95 40.19 6.73 46.51
C THR A 95 38.82 6.85 45.82
N ASP A 96 37.73 7.22 46.52
CA ASP A 96 36.38 7.29 45.89
C ASP A 96 35.72 8.68 45.95
N LYS A 97 36.05 9.51 46.93
CA LYS A 97 35.36 10.79 47.16
C LYS A 97 35.92 11.97 46.37
N SER A 98 37.08 11.78 45.74
CA SER A 98 37.69 12.77 44.86
C SER A 98 36.93 12.89 43.53
N ALA A 99 36.35 11.79 43.04
CA ALA A 99 35.53 11.79 41.84
C ALA A 99 34.19 12.53 42.06
N GLU A 100 33.50 12.26 43.17
CA GLU A 100 32.26 12.96 43.53
C GLU A 100 32.48 14.48 43.68
N TYR A 101 33.52 14.89 44.40
CA TYR A 101 33.88 16.30 44.53
C TYR A 101 34.23 16.96 43.18
N TYR A 102 34.88 16.21 42.28
CA TYR A 102 35.18 16.70 40.95
C TYR A 102 33.91 16.88 40.10
N ASP A 103 32.98 15.93 40.15
CA ASP A 103 31.70 16.02 39.46
C ASP A 103 30.89 17.24 39.94
N ASP A 104 30.80 17.46 41.26
CA ASP A 104 30.14 18.61 41.85
C ASP A 104 30.79 19.93 41.44
N TYR A 105 32.13 19.99 41.50
CA TYR A 105 32.89 21.15 41.05
C TYR A 105 32.62 21.45 39.57
N MET A 106 32.67 20.44 38.70
CA MET A 106 32.45 20.60 37.27
C MET A 106 31.01 21.02 36.95
N ASN A 107 30.02 20.48 37.64
CA ASN A 107 28.62 20.91 37.51
C ASN A 107 28.41 22.38 37.96
N ALA A 108 29.09 22.80 39.03
CA ALA A 108 29.11 24.21 39.45
C ALA A 108 29.77 25.11 38.40
N GLN A 109 30.90 24.68 37.80
CA GLN A 109 31.56 25.42 36.72
C GLN A 109 30.67 25.55 35.47
N ILE A 110 29.96 24.48 35.08
CA ILE A 110 28.98 24.54 33.99
C ILE A 110 27.94 25.62 34.27
N SER A 111 27.41 25.69 35.49
CA SER A 111 26.44 26.71 35.90
C SER A 111 27.02 28.13 35.79
N VAL A 112 28.28 28.32 36.17
CA VAL A 112 29.00 29.60 36.02
C VAL A 112 29.18 29.95 34.54
N TRP A 113 29.59 29.01 33.70
CA TRP A 113 29.77 29.21 32.26
C TRP A 113 28.46 29.58 31.56
N LEU A 114 27.35 28.91 31.92
CA LEU A 114 26.03 29.23 31.40
C LEU A 114 25.58 30.64 31.79
N LYS A 115 25.72 31.02 33.06
CA LYS A 115 25.38 32.38 33.56
C LYS A 115 26.19 33.48 32.89
N LYS A 116 27.47 33.22 32.62
CA LYS A 116 28.36 34.16 31.92
C LYS A 116 28.24 34.10 30.40
N ASN A 117 27.28 33.35 29.87
CA ASN A 117 27.03 33.25 28.43
C ASN A 117 28.27 32.78 27.63
N MET A 118 29.11 31.93 28.24
CA MET A 118 30.36 31.48 27.63
C MET A 118 30.11 30.70 26.33
N SER A 119 31.00 30.82 25.35
CA SER A 119 30.88 30.08 24.09
C SER A 119 31.23 28.60 24.28
N LYS A 120 30.74 27.74 23.38
CA LYS A 120 31.09 26.31 23.41
C LYS A 120 32.60 26.12 23.20
N GLU A 121 33.25 26.94 22.37
CA GLU A 121 34.69 26.89 22.10
C GLU A 121 35.48 27.18 23.36
N TYR A 122 35.05 28.20 24.13
CA TYR A 122 35.66 28.52 25.42
C TYR A 122 35.56 27.33 26.38
N VAL A 123 34.38 26.71 26.48
CA VAL A 123 34.17 25.55 27.37
C VAL A 123 34.98 24.34 26.89
N MET A 124 35.06 24.09 25.58
CA MET A 124 35.92 23.04 25.03
C MET A 124 37.39 23.23 25.42
N ILE A 125 37.91 24.46 25.27
CA ILE A 125 39.27 24.83 25.67
C ILE A 125 39.49 24.62 27.18
N LYS A 126 38.53 25.04 28.00
CA LYS A 126 38.61 24.87 29.46
C LYS A 126 38.55 23.41 29.90
N LEU A 127 37.95 22.55 29.11
CA LEU A 127 37.86 21.12 29.35
C LEU A 127 39.02 20.32 28.71
N GLY A 128 39.91 20.99 27.96
CA GLY A 128 41.02 20.36 27.24
C GLY A 128 40.57 19.48 26.07
N LEU A 129 39.37 19.72 25.53
CA LEU A 129 38.78 18.90 24.46
C LEU A 129 39.20 19.36 23.06
N GLU A 130 39.70 20.60 22.92
CA GLU A 130 40.13 21.21 21.66
C GLU A 130 41.37 20.54 21.05
N LYS A 131 42.16 19.83 21.87
CA LYS A 131 43.37 19.11 21.44
C LYS A 131 43.10 17.67 20.99
N LEU A 132 41.87 17.19 21.17
CA LEU A 132 41.48 15.84 20.81
C LEU A 132 40.98 15.81 19.36
N ALA A 133 41.28 14.73 18.64
CA ALA A 133 40.63 14.48 17.38
C ALA A 133 39.13 14.24 17.60
N ASP A 134 38.29 14.59 16.62
CA ASP A 134 36.83 14.44 16.71
C ASP A 134 36.39 13.02 17.09
N ALA A 135 37.15 12.01 16.65
CA ALA A 135 36.89 10.60 16.97
C ALA A 135 37.23 10.21 18.42
N ASP A 136 38.18 10.91 19.06
CA ASP A 136 38.66 10.62 20.42
C ASP A 136 37.93 11.44 21.47
N MET A 137 37.37 12.59 21.09
CA MET A 137 36.63 13.49 21.96
C MET A 137 35.55 12.78 22.80
N PRO A 138 34.71 11.87 22.25
CA PRO A 138 33.66 11.19 23.02
C PRO A 138 34.20 10.28 24.14
N ASN A 139 35.46 9.83 24.02
CA ASN A 139 36.10 8.94 24.99
C ASN A 139 36.75 9.71 26.15
N SER A 140 36.82 11.05 26.08
CA SER A 140 37.35 11.87 27.17
C SER A 140 36.40 11.89 28.36
N PRO A 141 36.89 11.69 29.61
CA PRO A 141 36.05 11.81 30.80
C PRO A 141 35.45 13.21 30.99
N ASN A 142 36.04 14.24 30.35
CA ASN A 142 35.55 15.61 30.38
C ASN A 142 34.42 15.86 29.38
N PHE A 143 34.24 14.98 28.39
CA PHE A 143 33.23 15.14 27.35
C PHE A 143 31.81 15.11 27.89
N ARG A 144 31.56 14.36 28.98
CA ARG A 144 30.24 14.37 29.66
C ARG A 144 29.88 15.76 30.19
N TYR A 145 30.85 16.53 30.71
CA TYR A 145 30.61 17.89 31.20
C TYR A 145 30.34 18.87 30.06
N TYR A 146 31.08 18.71 28.95
CA TYR A 146 30.79 19.48 27.73
C TYR A 146 29.39 19.18 27.20
N THR A 147 29.01 17.90 27.16
CA THR A 147 27.66 17.47 26.77
C THR A 147 26.60 18.05 27.69
N ASN A 148 26.82 18.01 29.01
CA ASN A 148 25.93 18.62 29.99
C ASN A 148 25.80 20.13 29.78
N PHE A 149 26.91 20.84 29.55
CA PHE A 149 26.89 22.26 29.21
C PHE A 149 26.05 22.52 27.95
N VAL A 150 26.26 21.75 26.88
CA VAL A 150 25.51 21.88 25.63
C VAL A 150 24.01 21.60 25.83
N ILE A 151 23.63 20.58 26.60
CA ILE A 151 22.22 20.28 26.91
C ILE A 151 21.54 21.46 27.61
N HIS A 152 22.15 21.98 28.67
CA HIS A 152 21.59 23.14 29.38
C HIS A 152 21.52 24.37 28.48
N ARG A 153 22.53 24.55 27.63
CA ARG A 153 22.58 25.66 26.69
C ARG A 153 21.47 25.59 25.64
N ILE A 154 21.20 24.40 25.11
CA ILE A 154 20.08 24.14 24.19
C ILE A 154 18.74 24.47 24.87
N ASN A 155 18.55 24.11 26.14
CA ASN A 155 17.31 24.45 26.88
C ASN A 155 17.14 25.97 27.04
N ILE A 156 18.23 26.70 27.30
CA ILE A 156 18.21 28.17 27.34
C ILE A 156 17.84 28.72 25.95
N TRP A 157 18.48 28.23 24.89
CA TRP A 157 18.17 28.64 23.52
C TRP A 157 16.73 28.33 23.10
N GLU A 158 16.16 27.22 23.58
CA GLU A 158 14.75 26.91 23.42
C GLU A 158 13.86 28.00 24.06
N SER A 159 14.19 28.42 25.29
CA SER A 159 13.46 29.50 25.98
C SER A 159 13.63 30.88 25.33
N GLU A 160 14.78 31.11 24.70
CA GLU A 160 15.07 32.31 23.91
C GLU A 160 14.40 32.29 22.51
N GLY A 161 13.79 31.17 22.12
CA GLY A 161 13.07 31.04 20.86
C GLY A 161 13.97 30.85 19.64
N LEU A 162 15.21 30.38 19.83
CA LEU A 162 16.11 30.06 18.73
C LEU A 162 15.52 28.93 17.87
N THR A 163 15.82 29.00 16.59
CA THR A 163 15.43 27.99 15.60
C THR A 163 16.44 26.85 15.52
N PRO A 164 16.06 25.67 15.00
CA PRO A 164 17.01 24.58 14.73
C PRO A 164 18.17 25.01 13.83
N CYS A 165 17.94 25.85 12.81
CA CYS A 165 19.04 26.36 11.98
C CYS A 165 20.06 27.16 12.80
N GLU A 166 19.60 28.08 13.67
CA GLU A 166 20.47 28.89 14.51
C GLU A 166 21.22 28.06 15.55
N VAL A 167 20.54 27.09 16.18
CA VAL A 167 21.18 26.16 17.12
C VAL A 167 22.21 25.30 16.41
N MET A 168 21.94 24.82 15.19
CA MET A 168 22.88 24.05 14.38
C MET A 168 24.16 24.85 14.11
N VAL A 169 24.04 26.13 13.72
CA VAL A 169 25.18 27.04 13.51
C VAL A 169 25.94 27.31 14.80
N LYS A 170 25.24 27.60 15.91
CA LYS A 170 25.88 27.80 17.22
C LYS A 170 26.62 26.55 17.70
N LEU A 171 26.10 25.36 17.39
CA LEU A 171 26.75 24.08 17.66
C LEU A 171 27.80 23.71 16.61
N GLY A 172 27.97 24.49 15.54
CA GLY A 172 28.95 24.27 14.47
C GLY A 172 28.71 22.99 13.69
N LEU A 173 27.47 22.52 13.69
CA LEU A 173 27.03 21.31 13.02
C LEU A 173 26.70 21.56 11.54
N ASP A 174 26.50 22.82 11.15
CA ASP A 174 26.17 23.28 9.80
C ASP A 174 27.29 23.04 8.77
N LYS A 175 28.53 22.89 9.24
CA LYS A 175 29.72 22.67 8.40
C LYS A 175 30.03 21.19 8.16
N LEU A 176 29.28 20.29 8.78
CA LEU A 176 29.53 18.85 8.70
C LEU A 176 28.83 18.26 7.48
N SER A 177 29.45 17.25 6.86
CA SER A 177 28.75 16.39 5.90
C SER A 177 27.61 15.65 6.61
N GLU A 178 26.61 15.13 5.87
CA GLU A 178 25.47 14.44 6.48
C GLU A 178 25.88 13.26 7.38
N SER A 179 26.87 12.47 6.96
CA SER A 179 27.39 11.35 7.75
C SER A 179 28.12 11.82 9.01
N ALA A 180 28.95 12.87 8.90
CA ALA A 180 29.65 13.45 10.05
C ALA A 180 28.67 14.15 11.02
N PHE A 181 27.63 14.78 10.50
CA PHE A 181 26.57 15.41 11.27
C PHE A 181 25.84 14.38 12.13
N LYS A 182 25.40 13.26 11.56
CA LYS A 182 24.71 12.18 12.30
C LYS A 182 25.61 11.43 13.27
N ALA A 183 26.91 11.31 12.96
CA ALA A 183 27.90 10.67 13.83
C ALA A 183 28.36 11.56 14.99
N ASN A 184 28.12 12.88 14.92
CA ASN A 184 28.54 13.81 15.96
C ASN A 184 27.81 13.49 17.29
N PRO A 185 28.51 13.34 18.42
CA PRO A 185 27.84 12.95 19.67
C PRO A 185 26.86 14.01 20.21
N ILE A 186 27.02 15.28 19.79
CA ILE A 186 26.10 16.37 20.13
C ILE A 186 24.79 16.26 19.33
N PHE A 187 24.79 15.54 18.20
CA PHE A 187 23.62 15.41 17.33
C PHE A 187 22.39 14.90 18.08
N LYS A 188 22.55 13.97 19.04
CA LYS A 188 21.43 13.48 19.86
C LYS A 188 20.70 14.62 20.59
N ASN A 189 21.44 15.57 21.13
CA ASN A 189 20.87 16.71 21.85
C ASN A 189 20.20 17.71 20.90
N TYR A 190 20.85 17.97 19.75
CA TYR A 190 20.26 18.77 18.68
C TYR A 190 18.96 18.17 18.16
N ASN A 191 18.95 16.86 17.89
CA ASN A 191 17.80 16.14 17.39
C ASN A 191 16.62 16.19 18.36
N ASN A 192 16.86 15.99 19.65
CA ASN A 192 15.83 16.12 20.68
C ASN A 192 15.21 17.53 20.68
N PHE A 193 16.04 18.57 20.58
CA PHE A 193 15.59 19.96 20.48
C PHE A 193 14.74 20.20 19.23
N ALA A 194 15.24 19.80 18.05
CA ALA A 194 14.51 20.00 16.79
C ALA A 194 13.16 19.27 16.78
N VAL A 195 13.09 18.05 17.32
CA VAL A 195 11.83 17.32 17.50
C VAL A 195 10.88 18.03 18.46
N ASN A 196 11.37 18.58 19.57
CA ASN A 196 10.56 19.39 20.50
C ASN A 196 10.02 20.65 19.83
N GLN A 197 10.83 21.34 19.04
CA GLN A 197 10.41 22.50 18.24
C GLN A 197 9.29 22.15 17.26
N VAL A 198 9.41 21.03 16.53
CA VAL A 198 8.34 20.56 15.64
C VAL A 198 7.03 20.35 16.40
N ARG A 199 7.06 19.72 17.59
CA ARG A 199 5.86 19.55 18.43
C ARG A 199 5.29 20.89 18.88
N HIS A 200 6.14 21.85 19.23
CA HIS A 200 5.71 23.19 19.63
C HIS A 200 5.03 23.92 18.46
N TRP A 201 5.64 23.92 17.27
CA TRP A 201 5.10 24.55 16.07
C TRP A 201 3.76 23.94 15.65
N LEU A 202 3.58 22.62 15.80
CA LEU A 202 2.29 21.96 15.57
C LEU A 202 1.20 22.44 16.54
N LYS A 203 1.54 22.71 17.81
CA LYS A 203 0.61 23.26 18.81
C LYS A 203 0.26 24.72 18.55
N LYS A 204 1.17 25.48 17.93
CA LYS A 204 0.99 26.89 17.59
C LYS A 204 0.39 27.11 16.19
N ASP A 205 0.03 26.04 15.48
CA ASP A 205 -0.53 26.07 14.12
C ASP A 205 0.32 26.89 13.12
N PHE A 206 1.66 26.77 13.21
CA PHE A 206 2.55 27.42 12.25
C PHE A 206 2.27 26.94 10.82
N SER A 207 2.49 27.82 9.84
CA SER A 207 2.41 27.48 8.44
C SER A 207 3.65 26.70 7.97
N VAL A 208 3.48 25.97 6.86
CA VAL A 208 4.56 25.20 6.22
C VAL A 208 5.72 26.10 5.81
N ASN A 209 5.43 27.31 5.32
CA ASN A 209 6.45 28.28 4.93
C ASN A 209 7.22 28.84 6.14
N GLU A 210 6.53 29.17 7.24
CA GLU A 210 7.20 29.64 8.46
C GLU A 210 8.15 28.58 9.02
N VAL A 211 7.73 27.32 9.06
CA VAL A 211 8.58 26.21 9.52
C VAL A 211 9.75 25.98 8.57
N ALA A 212 9.53 26.02 7.24
CA ALA A 212 10.61 25.92 6.28
C ALA A 212 11.66 27.01 6.50
N THR A 213 11.24 28.27 6.65
CA THR A 213 12.13 29.40 6.94
C THR A 213 12.89 29.20 8.26
N LYS A 214 12.21 28.77 9.34
CA LYS A 214 12.87 28.49 10.64
C LYS A 214 13.86 27.33 10.58
N LEU A 215 13.67 26.38 9.69
CA LEU A 215 14.60 25.27 9.48
C LEU A 215 15.75 25.63 8.52
N GLY A 216 15.79 26.87 7.99
CA GLY A 216 16.76 27.28 6.99
C GLY A 216 16.54 26.62 5.63
N LEU A 217 15.32 26.13 5.37
CA LEU A 217 14.96 25.50 4.11
C LEU A 217 14.40 26.58 3.18
N ASN A 218 14.91 26.63 1.95
CA ASN A 218 14.28 27.39 0.88
C ASN A 218 13.44 26.45 0.01
N PRO A 219 12.12 26.30 0.28
CA PRO A 219 11.29 25.31 -0.42
C PRO A 219 11.15 25.58 -1.92
N LYS A 220 11.59 26.75 -2.41
CA LYS A 220 11.57 27.11 -3.83
C LYS A 220 12.74 26.51 -4.63
N VAL A 221 13.78 25.98 -3.98
CA VAL A 221 15.05 25.58 -4.64
C VAL A 221 15.14 24.05 -4.79
N GLY A 222 14.22 23.48 -5.57
CA GLY A 222 14.35 22.14 -6.17
C GLY A 222 14.82 21.00 -5.24
N SER A 223 15.60 20.06 -5.79
CA SER A 223 16.10 18.83 -5.13
C SER A 223 17.10 19.08 -3.99
N THR A 224 17.64 20.29 -3.84
CA THR A 224 18.61 20.59 -2.79
C THR A 224 18.00 20.64 -1.39
N VAL A 225 16.68 20.92 -1.30
CA VAL A 225 15.95 20.98 -0.02
C VAL A 225 15.99 19.65 0.71
N THR A 226 15.90 18.53 -0.01
CA THR A 226 15.89 17.18 0.59
C THR A 226 17.25 16.74 1.11
N GLN A 227 18.33 17.44 0.77
CA GLN A 227 19.69 17.17 1.25
C GLN A 227 20.02 17.92 2.55
N SER A 228 19.18 18.86 2.98
CA SER A 228 19.40 19.58 4.23
C SER A 228 19.26 18.61 5.42
N PRO A 229 20.19 18.65 6.40
CA PRO A 229 20.05 17.88 7.64
C PRO A 229 18.76 18.20 8.40
N ASN A 230 18.16 19.37 8.18
CA ASN A 230 16.92 19.80 8.82
C ASN A 230 15.65 19.33 8.09
N PHE A 231 15.79 18.73 6.91
CA PHE A 231 14.63 18.31 6.11
C PHE A 231 13.79 17.23 6.81
N GLU A 232 14.38 16.36 7.62
CA GLU A 232 13.63 15.32 8.35
C GLU A 232 12.62 15.91 9.35
N TYR A 233 12.96 17.05 9.97
CA TYR A 233 12.07 17.76 10.89
C TYR A 233 10.93 18.45 10.15
N TYR A 234 11.23 19.03 8.98
CA TYR A 234 10.21 19.56 8.07
C TYR A 234 9.25 18.46 7.60
N ASP A 235 9.78 17.32 7.15
CA ASP A 235 8.99 16.16 6.71
C ASP A 235 8.08 15.64 7.82
N THR A 236 8.61 15.52 9.05
CA THR A 236 7.84 15.14 10.24
C THR A 236 6.72 16.14 10.55
N PHE A 237 7.02 17.44 10.48
CA PHE A 237 6.05 18.51 10.70
C PHE A 237 4.91 18.45 9.69
N VAL A 238 5.24 18.43 8.39
CA VAL A 238 4.22 18.46 7.32
C VAL A 238 3.38 17.18 7.30
N LYS A 239 3.97 15.99 7.52
CA LYS A 239 3.19 14.73 7.66
C LYS A 239 2.18 14.80 8.81
N SER A 240 2.57 15.38 9.94
CA SER A 240 1.69 15.56 11.10
C SER A 240 0.54 16.52 10.78
N LEU A 241 0.81 17.62 10.07
CA LEU A 241 -0.21 18.54 9.57
C LEU A 241 -1.17 17.87 8.57
N VAL A 242 -0.65 17.15 7.59
CA VAL A 242 -1.45 16.42 6.58
C VAL A 242 -2.42 15.46 7.26
N SER A 243 -1.96 14.73 8.28
CA SER A 243 -2.82 13.84 9.07
C SER A 243 -3.95 14.61 9.77
N LYS A 244 -3.65 15.75 10.40
CA LYS A 244 -4.65 16.65 11.02
C LYS A 244 -5.62 17.20 9.97
N TRP A 245 -5.12 17.65 8.83
CA TRP A 245 -5.91 18.24 7.74
C TRP A 245 -6.86 17.24 7.08
N ALA A 246 -6.44 15.99 6.88
CA ALA A 246 -7.28 14.95 6.29
C ALA A 246 -8.61 14.78 7.04
N HIS A 247 -8.58 14.88 8.37
CA HIS A 247 -9.75 14.78 9.25
C HIS A 247 -10.58 16.07 9.36
N SER A 248 -10.05 17.19 8.85
CA SER A 248 -10.73 18.50 8.89
C SER A 248 -11.72 18.67 7.73
N ARG A 249 -12.25 19.89 7.54
CA ARG A 249 -13.10 20.26 6.39
C ARG A 249 -12.32 20.78 5.18
N LEU A 250 -10.98 20.85 5.25
CA LEU A 250 -10.16 21.33 4.15
C LEU A 250 -10.35 20.50 2.88
N THR A 251 -10.40 21.22 1.75
CA THR A 251 -10.38 20.72 0.38
C THR A 251 -8.95 20.60 -0.13
N VAL A 252 -8.77 19.99 -1.31
CA VAL A 252 -7.44 19.96 -1.95
C VAL A 252 -6.93 21.34 -2.35
N ASP A 253 -7.80 22.29 -2.69
CA ASP A 253 -7.40 23.65 -3.04
C ASP A 253 -6.84 24.38 -1.81
N ASP A 254 -7.49 24.22 -0.65
CA ASP A 254 -7.00 24.78 0.60
C ASP A 254 -5.62 24.23 0.99
N VAL A 255 -5.42 22.92 0.79
CA VAL A 255 -4.14 22.25 1.08
C VAL A 255 -3.07 22.63 0.06
N SER A 256 -3.43 22.81 -1.21
CA SER A 256 -2.54 23.31 -2.26
C SER A 256 -1.96 24.68 -1.88
N VAL A 257 -2.82 25.62 -1.46
CA VAL A 257 -2.37 26.94 -0.97
C VAL A 257 -1.48 26.82 0.27
N LYS A 258 -1.86 25.97 1.24
CA LYS A 258 -1.07 25.76 2.47
C LYS A 258 0.31 25.13 2.21
N LEU A 259 0.46 24.39 1.12
CA LEU A 259 1.72 23.77 0.68
C LEU A 259 2.49 24.63 -0.34
N GLY A 260 1.95 25.79 -0.74
CA GLY A 260 2.56 26.68 -1.73
C GLY A 260 2.56 26.10 -3.16
N LEU A 261 1.54 25.30 -3.51
CA LEU A 261 1.42 24.61 -4.79
C LEU A 261 0.42 25.28 -5.75
N GLU A 262 -0.28 26.33 -5.32
CA GLU A 262 -1.42 26.92 -6.03
C GLU A 262 -1.05 27.60 -7.36
N LYS A 263 0.22 27.93 -7.55
CA LYS A 263 0.74 28.55 -8.79
C LYS A 263 1.37 27.54 -9.75
N LEU A 264 1.38 26.25 -9.39
CA LEU A 264 1.98 25.19 -10.19
C LEU A 264 0.89 24.43 -10.94
N SER A 265 1.20 23.97 -12.14
CA SER A 265 0.31 23.15 -12.97
C SER A 265 1.10 22.08 -13.71
N GLY A 266 0.40 21.09 -14.26
CA GLY A 266 1.00 20.00 -15.05
C GLY A 266 2.15 19.29 -14.32
N SER A 267 3.26 19.08 -15.04
CA SER A 267 4.44 18.40 -14.50
C SER A 267 5.14 19.18 -13.39
N ALA A 268 5.03 20.52 -13.37
CA ALA A 268 5.62 21.35 -12.32
C ALA A 268 4.91 21.13 -10.97
N PHE A 269 3.58 20.93 -11.00
CA PHE A 269 2.81 20.60 -9.80
C PHE A 269 3.23 19.25 -9.21
N THR A 270 3.31 18.20 -10.04
CA THR A 270 3.67 16.84 -9.58
C THR A 270 5.13 16.68 -9.20
N SER A 271 6.02 17.53 -9.70
CA SER A 271 7.46 17.49 -9.41
C SER A 271 7.86 18.34 -8.19
N ALA A 272 6.93 19.12 -7.62
CA ALA A 272 7.22 19.95 -6.47
C ALA A 272 7.56 19.11 -5.24
N VAL A 273 8.52 19.55 -4.42
CA VAL A 273 8.95 18.84 -3.20
C VAL A 273 7.78 18.59 -2.24
N ASN A 274 6.81 19.51 -2.20
CA ASN A 274 5.63 19.40 -1.35
C ASN A 274 4.49 18.56 -1.95
N TYR A 275 4.57 18.16 -3.22
CA TYR A 275 3.53 17.37 -3.87
C TYR A 275 3.30 16.04 -3.16
N LYS A 276 4.35 15.38 -2.65
CA LYS A 276 4.20 14.12 -1.90
C LYS A 276 3.27 14.24 -0.67
N TYR A 277 3.24 15.41 -0.03
CA TYR A 277 2.37 15.67 1.12
C TYR A 277 0.94 15.98 0.70
N TYR A 278 0.78 16.65 -0.44
CA TYR A 278 -0.52 16.83 -1.09
C TYR A 278 -1.11 15.45 -1.46
N ASP A 279 -0.32 14.58 -2.10
CA ASP A 279 -0.71 13.22 -2.49
C ASP A 279 -1.16 12.39 -1.27
N ASP A 280 -0.37 12.39 -0.17
CA ASP A 280 -0.71 11.74 1.11
C ASP A 280 -2.00 12.33 1.74
N PHE A 281 -2.20 13.64 1.66
CA PHE A 281 -3.45 14.27 2.11
C PHE A 281 -4.64 13.73 1.34
N VAL A 282 -4.57 13.69 0.00
CA VAL A 282 -5.69 13.22 -0.82
C VAL A 282 -5.98 11.75 -0.52
N GLU A 283 -4.96 10.89 -0.43
CA GLU A 283 -5.14 9.48 -0.09
C GLU A 283 -5.87 9.25 1.23
N ARG A 284 -5.42 9.93 2.29
CA ARG A 284 -6.07 9.86 3.62
C ARG A 284 -7.48 10.40 3.58
N LYS A 285 -7.69 11.52 2.90
CA LYS A 285 -9.02 12.12 2.72
C LYS A 285 -9.96 11.14 2.02
N MET A 286 -9.50 10.48 0.96
CA MET A 286 -10.29 9.50 0.22
C MET A 286 -10.69 8.30 1.07
N LYS A 287 -9.82 7.84 1.98
CA LYS A 287 -10.18 6.79 2.95
C LYS A 287 -11.38 7.21 3.82
N ILE A 288 -11.33 8.42 4.38
CA ILE A 288 -12.42 8.98 5.21
C ILE A 288 -13.69 9.15 4.39
N LEU A 289 -13.61 9.65 3.15
CA LEU A 289 -14.78 9.82 2.28
C LEU A 289 -15.43 8.48 1.93
N ARG A 290 -14.64 7.41 1.74
CA ARG A 290 -15.14 6.05 1.49
C ARG A 290 -15.89 5.50 2.70
N GLU A 291 -15.32 5.64 3.89
CA GLU A 291 -15.93 5.19 5.16
C GLU A 291 -17.26 5.90 5.41
N LYS A 292 -17.36 7.19 5.06
CA LYS A 292 -18.58 8.00 5.20
C LYS A 292 -19.60 7.83 4.05
N GLU A 293 -19.32 6.97 3.07
CA GLU A 293 -20.16 6.77 1.88
C GLU A 293 -20.56 8.06 1.13
N MET A 294 -19.64 9.03 1.06
CA MET A 294 -19.93 10.37 0.53
C MET A 294 -20.49 10.37 -0.91
N SER A 295 -21.29 11.38 -1.24
CA SER A 295 -21.85 11.54 -2.60
C SER A 295 -20.74 11.89 -3.60
N LEU A 296 -20.92 11.52 -4.87
CA LEU A 296 -19.91 11.82 -5.91
C LEU A 296 -19.72 13.33 -6.14
N SER A 297 -20.78 14.12 -6.00
CA SER A 297 -20.69 15.59 -6.00
C SER A 297 -19.81 16.11 -4.85
N ALA A 298 -19.99 15.58 -3.63
CA ALA A 298 -19.15 15.98 -2.49
C ALA A 298 -17.69 15.53 -2.65
N VAL A 299 -17.45 14.35 -3.24
CA VAL A 299 -16.11 13.88 -3.57
C VAL A 299 -15.45 14.79 -4.61
N LYS A 300 -16.13 15.11 -5.72
CA LYS A 300 -15.63 16.05 -6.73
C LYS A 300 -15.29 17.40 -6.11
N LYS A 301 -16.19 17.98 -5.31
CA LYS A 301 -15.94 19.24 -4.61
C LYS A 301 -14.74 19.16 -3.66
N THR A 302 -14.59 18.06 -2.92
CA THR A 302 -13.44 17.86 -2.02
C THR A 302 -12.12 17.80 -2.81
N LEU A 303 -12.16 17.23 -4.01
CA LEU A 303 -11.04 17.10 -4.94
C LEU A 303 -10.84 18.33 -5.85
N GLY A 304 -11.57 19.44 -5.66
CA GLY A 304 -11.45 20.63 -6.51
C GLY A 304 -11.86 20.38 -7.97
N MET A 305 -12.70 19.37 -8.20
CA MET A 305 -13.10 18.87 -9.52
C MET A 305 -14.57 19.18 -9.86
N ASP A 306 -15.30 19.91 -9.01
CA ASP A 306 -16.72 20.21 -9.20
C ASP A 306 -16.98 21.23 -10.32
N LYS A 307 -15.98 22.04 -10.69
CA LYS A 307 -16.06 23.02 -11.77
C LYS A 307 -15.48 22.55 -13.11
N LEU A 308 -14.89 21.35 -13.14
CA LEU A 308 -14.23 20.83 -14.34
C LEU A 308 -15.26 20.22 -15.30
N SER A 309 -15.11 20.50 -16.59
CA SER A 309 -15.79 19.80 -17.66
C SER A 309 -15.36 18.33 -17.74
N VAL A 310 -16.11 17.50 -18.49
CA VAL A 310 -15.81 16.07 -18.66
C VAL A 310 -14.40 15.84 -19.22
N ALA A 311 -13.95 16.68 -20.16
CA ALA A 311 -12.61 16.59 -20.74
C ALA A 311 -11.53 16.98 -19.73
N GLU A 312 -11.73 18.06 -18.97
CA GLU A 312 -10.79 18.54 -17.95
C GLU A 312 -10.68 17.59 -16.74
N LEU A 313 -11.77 16.88 -16.42
CA LEU A 313 -11.76 15.86 -15.37
C LEU A 313 -10.72 14.78 -15.67
N ALA A 314 -10.62 14.31 -16.92
CA ALA A 314 -9.71 13.25 -17.31
C ALA A 314 -8.22 13.66 -17.24
N THR A 315 -7.93 14.96 -17.36
CA THR A 315 -6.58 15.51 -17.27
C THR A 315 -6.21 15.99 -15.86
N SER A 316 -7.16 16.01 -14.93
CA SER A 316 -6.91 16.44 -13.55
C SER A 316 -5.96 15.47 -12.84
N PRO A 317 -4.92 15.94 -12.13
CA PRO A 317 -4.05 15.08 -11.33
C PRO A 317 -4.84 14.35 -10.22
N ASN A 318 -6.00 14.88 -9.82
CA ASN A 318 -6.86 14.28 -8.82
C ASN A 318 -7.79 13.19 -9.39
N TYR A 319 -7.85 13.00 -10.70
CA TYR A 319 -8.76 12.03 -11.33
C TYR A 319 -8.50 10.60 -10.87
N LYS A 320 -7.23 10.22 -10.66
CA LYS A 320 -6.87 8.88 -10.13
C LYS A 320 -7.58 8.56 -8.81
N TYR A 321 -7.81 9.56 -7.97
CA TYR A 321 -8.50 9.39 -6.69
C TYR A 321 -10.01 9.27 -6.84
N TYR A 322 -10.60 10.05 -7.75
CA TYR A 322 -12.01 9.94 -8.10
C TYR A 322 -12.34 8.58 -8.74
N ASP A 323 -11.50 8.12 -9.68
CA ASP A 323 -11.60 6.81 -10.33
C ASP A 323 -11.52 5.68 -9.29
N SER A 324 -10.47 5.70 -8.47
CA SER A 324 -10.30 4.76 -7.36
C SER A 324 -11.49 4.76 -6.39
N TYR A 325 -12.05 5.92 -6.08
CA TYR A 325 -13.23 6.01 -5.21
C TYR A 325 -14.42 5.27 -5.79
N ILE A 326 -14.75 5.50 -7.07
CA ILE A 326 -15.90 4.85 -7.71
C ILE A 326 -15.70 3.35 -7.81
N LEU A 327 -14.52 2.91 -8.25
CA LEU A 327 -14.19 1.48 -8.35
C LEU A 327 -14.36 0.76 -7.00
N ASN A 328 -14.00 1.40 -5.88
CA ASN A 328 -14.23 0.87 -4.54
C ASN A 328 -15.71 0.86 -4.12
N ARG A 329 -16.56 1.71 -4.71
CA ARG A 329 -18.01 1.74 -4.43
C ARG A 329 -18.79 0.69 -5.21
N ILE A 330 -18.31 0.28 -6.39
CA ILE A 330 -18.98 -0.72 -7.23
C ILE A 330 -19.27 -2.03 -6.47
N PRO A 331 -18.31 -2.69 -5.79
CA PRO A 331 -18.59 -3.89 -5.01
C PRO A 331 -19.67 -3.67 -3.94
N VAL A 332 -19.67 -2.51 -3.27
CA VAL A 332 -20.67 -2.17 -2.25
C VAL A 332 -22.05 -1.99 -2.87
N TRP A 333 -22.15 -1.39 -4.06
CA TRP A 333 -23.41 -1.24 -4.77
C TRP A 333 -23.97 -2.59 -5.24
N VAL A 334 -23.11 -3.47 -5.76
CA VAL A 334 -23.46 -4.83 -6.16
C VAL A 334 -23.90 -5.64 -4.94
N GLU A 335 -23.22 -5.46 -3.80
CA GLU A 335 -23.56 -6.21 -2.61
C GLU A 335 -24.93 -5.82 -2.06
N LYS A 336 -25.21 -4.52 -2.02
CA LYS A 336 -26.51 -3.96 -1.62
C LYS A 336 -27.61 -4.09 -2.69
N ASP A 337 -27.36 -4.78 -3.81
CA ASP A 337 -28.30 -4.98 -4.93
C ASP A 337 -28.99 -3.66 -5.35
N ARG A 338 -28.21 -2.57 -5.45
CA ARG A 338 -28.77 -1.25 -5.76
C ARG A 338 -29.42 -1.27 -7.14
N SER A 339 -30.48 -0.48 -7.35
CA SER A 339 -31.08 -0.42 -8.69
C SER A 339 -30.11 0.26 -9.67
N PRO A 340 -29.99 -0.25 -10.92
CA PRO A 340 -29.19 0.39 -11.97
C PRO A 340 -29.57 1.86 -12.17
N ARG A 341 -30.87 2.19 -12.12
CA ARG A 341 -31.36 3.58 -12.16
C ARG A 341 -30.80 4.44 -11.02
N SER A 342 -30.70 3.91 -9.80
CA SER A 342 -30.08 4.64 -8.69
C SER A 342 -28.58 4.84 -8.89
N VAL A 343 -27.88 3.89 -9.52
CA VAL A 343 -26.44 4.01 -9.79
C VAL A 343 -26.20 5.00 -10.92
N LEU A 344 -27.01 5.00 -11.98
CA LEU A 344 -26.99 6.03 -13.03
C LEU A 344 -27.10 7.43 -12.42
N LYS A 345 -28.14 7.67 -11.62
CA LYS A 345 -28.32 8.97 -10.93
C LYS A 345 -27.12 9.35 -10.05
N LYS A 346 -26.50 8.38 -9.36
CA LYS A 346 -25.30 8.65 -8.56
C LYS A 346 -24.11 9.05 -9.41
N LEU A 347 -23.95 8.44 -10.58
CA LEU A 347 -22.90 8.74 -11.55
C LEU A 347 -23.18 10.02 -12.37
N GLY A 348 -24.33 10.67 -12.13
CA GLY A 348 -24.78 11.85 -12.89
C GLY A 348 -25.18 11.49 -14.32
N LEU A 349 -25.71 10.29 -14.51
CA LEU A 349 -25.97 9.64 -15.79
C LEU A 349 -27.48 9.51 -16.08
N ASP A 350 -28.34 10.26 -15.39
CA ASP A 350 -29.79 10.13 -15.46
C ASP A 350 -30.49 11.04 -16.49
N GLU A 351 -29.76 11.98 -17.13
CA GLU A 351 -30.31 12.96 -18.07
C GLU A 351 -30.27 12.52 -19.55
N GLY A 352 -29.89 11.28 -19.85
CA GLY A 352 -29.77 10.80 -21.23
C GLY A 352 -29.98 9.30 -21.40
N LEU A 353 -30.89 8.91 -22.31
CA LEU A 353 -31.05 7.53 -22.77
C LEU A 353 -30.68 7.49 -24.26
N GLY A 354 -29.66 6.71 -24.63
CA GLY A 354 -29.23 6.51 -26.03
C GLY A 354 -27.76 6.12 -26.18
N ASP A 355 -27.32 5.82 -27.40
CA ASP A 355 -25.96 5.32 -27.67
C ASP A 355 -24.84 6.30 -27.32
N TRP A 356 -25.10 7.61 -27.45
CA TRP A 356 -24.17 8.68 -27.09
C TRP A 356 -23.76 8.65 -25.60
N PHE A 357 -24.55 7.98 -24.75
CA PHE A 357 -24.25 7.72 -23.36
C PHE A 357 -22.97 6.91 -23.15
N LYS A 358 -22.67 5.97 -24.07
CA LYS A 358 -21.46 5.15 -24.01
C LYS A 358 -20.18 5.99 -24.17
N ALA A 359 -20.28 7.20 -24.72
CA ALA A 359 -19.17 8.14 -24.86
C ALA A 359 -18.83 8.91 -23.57
N TRP A 360 -19.67 8.83 -22.53
CA TRP A 360 -19.42 9.54 -21.28
C TRP A 360 -18.33 8.84 -20.47
N SER A 361 -17.38 9.61 -19.92
CA SER A 361 -16.25 9.05 -19.15
C SER A 361 -16.66 8.23 -17.92
N ASN A 362 -17.83 8.52 -17.34
CA ASN A 362 -18.39 7.78 -16.22
C ASN A 362 -19.10 6.47 -16.61
N PHE A 363 -19.39 6.24 -17.91
CA PHE A 363 -20.10 5.05 -18.37
C PHE A 363 -19.36 3.76 -18.00
N LYS A 364 -18.02 3.75 -18.09
CA LYS A 364 -17.19 2.60 -17.71
C LYS A 364 -17.47 2.07 -16.30
N TYR A 365 -17.85 2.93 -15.36
CA TYR A 365 -18.17 2.51 -13.99
C TYR A 365 -19.56 1.88 -13.90
N TYR A 366 -20.50 2.37 -14.71
CA TYR A 366 -21.82 1.77 -14.83
C TYR A 366 -21.73 0.39 -15.50
N ASP A 367 -20.94 0.29 -16.56
CA ASP A 367 -20.69 -0.96 -17.26
C ASP A 367 -20.08 -2.04 -16.35
N GLU A 368 -19.02 -1.69 -15.63
CA GLU A 368 -18.39 -2.57 -14.63
C GLU A 368 -19.39 -2.95 -13.52
N TYR A 369 -20.21 -2.00 -13.07
CA TYR A 369 -21.25 -2.24 -12.07
C TYR A 369 -22.29 -3.26 -12.54
N VAL A 370 -22.91 -3.03 -13.71
CA VAL A 370 -23.98 -3.90 -14.21
C VAL A 370 -23.43 -5.27 -14.56
N THR A 371 -22.22 -5.37 -15.14
CA THR A 371 -21.56 -6.65 -15.44
C THR A 371 -21.39 -7.53 -14.19
N ARG A 372 -20.92 -6.94 -13.08
CA ARG A 372 -20.82 -7.64 -11.79
C ARG A 372 -22.20 -7.99 -11.22
N LEU A 373 -23.17 -7.12 -11.39
CA LEU A 373 -24.54 -7.32 -10.94
C LEU A 373 -25.21 -8.50 -11.68
N ILE A 374 -25.06 -8.58 -13.01
CA ILE A 374 -25.50 -9.71 -13.84
C ILE A 374 -24.85 -11.01 -13.34
N SER A 375 -23.54 -10.99 -13.08
CA SER A 375 -22.82 -12.16 -12.56
C SER A 375 -23.39 -12.62 -11.21
N LYS A 376 -23.73 -11.68 -10.31
CA LYS A 376 -24.39 -11.99 -9.03
C LYS A 376 -25.79 -12.57 -9.23
N TRP A 377 -26.57 -12.02 -10.15
CA TRP A 377 -27.93 -12.51 -10.45
C TRP A 377 -27.94 -13.89 -11.09
N LEU A 378 -26.96 -14.19 -11.94
CA LEU A 378 -26.76 -15.53 -12.49
C LEU A 378 -26.47 -16.55 -11.38
N LYS A 379 -25.58 -16.23 -10.43
CA LYS A 379 -25.27 -17.08 -9.27
C LYS A 379 -26.49 -17.32 -8.36
N LYS A 380 -27.39 -16.34 -8.25
CA LYS A 380 -28.65 -16.43 -7.50
C LYS A 380 -29.78 -17.12 -8.28
N ASP A 381 -29.51 -17.58 -9.49
CA ASP A 381 -30.49 -18.16 -10.41
C ASP A 381 -31.75 -17.29 -10.61
N LEU A 382 -31.64 -15.96 -10.61
CA LEU A 382 -32.82 -15.08 -10.76
C LEU A 382 -33.62 -15.38 -12.04
N ALA A 383 -34.94 -15.20 -11.98
CA ALA A 383 -35.80 -15.34 -13.14
C ALA A 383 -35.61 -14.17 -14.13
N PRO A 384 -35.71 -14.42 -15.46
CA PRO A 384 -35.65 -13.39 -16.50
C PRO A 384 -36.55 -12.18 -16.25
N ASP A 385 -37.82 -12.40 -15.91
CA ASP A 385 -38.77 -11.31 -15.66
C ASP A 385 -38.37 -10.44 -14.45
N THR A 386 -37.82 -11.06 -13.41
CA THR A 386 -37.27 -10.33 -12.26
C THR A 386 -36.09 -9.44 -12.68
N VAL A 387 -35.24 -9.91 -13.59
CA VAL A 387 -34.10 -9.13 -14.10
C VAL A 387 -34.58 -8.00 -15.02
N LEU A 388 -35.61 -8.22 -15.85
CA LEU A 388 -36.25 -7.16 -16.64
C LEU A 388 -36.71 -6.00 -15.76
N VAL A 389 -37.45 -6.30 -14.69
CA VAL A 389 -37.92 -5.30 -13.73
C VAL A 389 -36.75 -4.60 -13.03
N LYS A 390 -35.73 -5.34 -12.59
CA LYS A 390 -34.54 -4.76 -11.94
C LYS A 390 -33.75 -3.85 -12.87
N LEU A 391 -33.68 -4.16 -14.17
CA LEU A 391 -33.09 -3.32 -15.20
C LEU A 391 -34.03 -2.20 -15.69
N ASN A 392 -35.26 -2.13 -15.16
CA ASN A 392 -36.31 -1.18 -15.55
C ASN A 392 -36.61 -1.24 -17.06
N LEU A 393 -36.68 -2.46 -17.60
CA LEU A 393 -36.98 -2.74 -19.01
C LEU A 393 -38.43 -3.21 -19.23
N ASP A 394 -39.13 -3.59 -18.17
CA ASP A 394 -40.51 -4.11 -18.18
C ASP A 394 -41.55 -3.09 -18.65
N LYS A 395 -41.23 -1.80 -18.59
CA LYS A 395 -42.13 -0.69 -18.93
C LYS A 395 -41.86 -0.07 -20.30
N PHE A 396 -40.88 -0.58 -21.03
CA PHE A 396 -40.44 0.01 -22.29
C PHE A 396 -41.30 -0.53 -23.44
N SER A 397 -41.63 0.32 -24.41
CA SER A 397 -42.13 -0.13 -25.72
C SER A 397 -41.05 -0.95 -26.44
N GLU A 398 -41.41 -1.68 -27.50
CA GLU A 398 -40.45 -2.51 -28.25
C GLU A 398 -39.23 -1.70 -28.75
N ASP A 399 -39.47 -0.51 -29.31
CA ASP A 399 -38.41 0.39 -29.78
C ASP A 399 -37.59 0.97 -28.64
N ALA A 400 -38.23 1.41 -27.54
CA ALA A 400 -37.52 1.93 -26.38
C ALA A 400 -36.66 0.84 -25.71
N PHE A 401 -37.15 -0.39 -25.71
CA PHE A 401 -36.47 -1.56 -25.16
C PHE A 401 -35.18 -1.84 -25.92
N ALA A 402 -35.24 -1.90 -27.26
CA ALA A 402 -34.06 -2.16 -28.09
C ALA A 402 -32.99 -1.07 -27.99
N ASN A 403 -33.39 0.18 -27.77
CA ASN A 403 -32.50 1.34 -27.63
C ASN A 403 -32.04 1.61 -26.19
N SER A 404 -32.44 0.77 -25.23
CA SER A 404 -32.03 0.94 -23.83
C SER A 404 -30.58 0.51 -23.63
N VAL A 405 -29.81 1.30 -22.87
CA VAL A 405 -28.46 0.90 -22.43
C VAL A 405 -28.47 -0.41 -21.64
N ASN A 406 -29.60 -0.76 -21.02
CA ASN A 406 -29.73 -1.99 -20.24
C ASN A 406 -30.05 -3.23 -21.07
N PHE A 407 -30.43 -3.06 -22.34
CA PHE A 407 -30.79 -4.17 -23.22
C PHE A 407 -29.64 -5.14 -23.45
N GLU A 408 -28.42 -4.62 -23.64
CA GLU A 408 -27.22 -5.43 -23.85
C GLU A 408 -26.90 -6.30 -22.63
N TYR A 409 -27.03 -5.76 -21.42
CA TYR A 409 -26.84 -6.52 -20.18
C TYR A 409 -27.94 -7.56 -19.98
N TYR A 410 -29.18 -7.25 -20.34
CA TYR A 410 -30.28 -8.22 -20.30
C TYR A 410 -30.05 -9.38 -21.26
N ASN A 411 -29.64 -9.09 -22.49
CA ASN A 411 -29.29 -10.12 -23.48
C ASN A 411 -28.11 -10.98 -23.03
N THR A 412 -27.12 -10.37 -22.39
CA THR A 412 -25.97 -11.08 -21.81
C THR A 412 -26.45 -12.05 -20.73
N PHE A 413 -27.28 -11.57 -19.79
CA PHE A 413 -27.89 -12.39 -18.75
C PHE A 413 -28.70 -13.56 -19.34
N LEU A 414 -29.61 -13.29 -20.29
CA LEU A 414 -30.42 -14.31 -20.95
C LEU A 414 -29.56 -15.33 -21.68
N SER A 415 -28.54 -14.90 -22.40
CA SER A 415 -27.64 -15.80 -23.13
C SER A 415 -26.89 -16.74 -22.18
N SER A 416 -26.41 -16.22 -21.05
CA SER A 416 -25.80 -17.04 -20.00
C SER A 416 -26.79 -18.02 -19.37
N LYS A 417 -28.06 -17.63 -19.17
CA LYS A 417 -29.12 -18.52 -18.67
C LYS A 417 -29.46 -19.64 -19.64
N ILE A 418 -29.73 -19.32 -20.90
CA ILE A 418 -29.96 -20.28 -21.99
C ILE A 418 -28.82 -21.31 -22.03
N TYR A 419 -27.58 -20.83 -21.96
CA TYR A 419 -26.42 -21.69 -21.96
C TYR A 419 -26.40 -22.62 -20.73
N SER A 420 -26.61 -22.08 -19.53
CA SER A 420 -26.68 -22.88 -18.31
C SER A 420 -27.79 -23.93 -18.36
N TRP A 421 -28.97 -23.56 -18.86
CA TRP A 421 -30.10 -24.48 -19.00
C TRP A 421 -29.85 -25.55 -20.06
N ALA A 422 -29.17 -25.22 -21.15
CA ALA A 422 -28.78 -26.19 -22.16
C ALA A 422 -27.77 -27.21 -21.60
N MET A 423 -26.76 -26.73 -20.85
CA MET A 423 -25.83 -27.60 -20.12
C MET A 423 -26.54 -28.52 -19.12
N GLN A 424 -27.61 -28.03 -18.49
CA GLN A 424 -28.42 -28.80 -17.52
C GLN A 424 -29.51 -29.67 -18.19
N LYS A 425 -29.65 -29.61 -19.53
CA LYS A 425 -30.69 -30.31 -20.31
C LYS A 425 -32.11 -30.01 -19.82
N VAL A 426 -32.39 -28.76 -19.47
CA VAL A 426 -33.73 -28.35 -19.02
C VAL A 426 -34.72 -28.52 -20.19
N PRO A 427 -35.88 -29.17 -19.99
CA PRO A 427 -36.88 -29.38 -21.05
C PRO A 427 -37.40 -28.07 -21.66
N LEU A 428 -37.77 -28.10 -22.96
CA LEU A 428 -38.30 -26.94 -23.67
C LEU A 428 -39.51 -26.31 -22.98
N SER A 429 -40.44 -27.13 -22.47
CA SER A 429 -41.63 -26.68 -21.74
C SER A 429 -41.28 -25.88 -20.48
N ASP A 430 -40.23 -26.31 -19.76
CA ASP A 430 -39.78 -25.66 -18.53
C ASP A 430 -39.08 -24.34 -18.84
N ILE A 431 -38.39 -24.25 -19.97
CA ILE A 431 -37.76 -23.01 -20.43
C ILE A 431 -38.82 -22.01 -20.88
N GLU A 432 -39.83 -22.47 -21.61
CA GLU A 432 -40.99 -21.65 -21.97
C GLU A 432 -41.69 -21.10 -20.72
N ALA A 433 -41.85 -21.92 -19.67
CA ALA A 433 -42.36 -21.50 -18.37
C ALA A 433 -41.45 -20.48 -17.67
N LYS A 434 -40.15 -20.76 -17.58
CA LYS A 434 -39.14 -19.90 -16.92
C LYS A 434 -38.97 -18.55 -17.61
N LEU A 435 -39.25 -18.48 -18.91
CA LEU A 435 -39.25 -17.25 -19.71
C LEU A 435 -40.62 -16.53 -19.71
N GLY A 436 -41.63 -17.07 -19.01
CA GLY A 436 -42.95 -16.46 -18.90
C GLY A 436 -43.78 -16.51 -20.19
N LEU A 437 -43.47 -17.42 -21.12
CA LEU A 437 -44.04 -17.43 -22.47
C LEU A 437 -45.33 -18.24 -22.61
N GLN A 438 -45.61 -19.17 -21.68
CA GLN A 438 -46.74 -20.12 -21.77
C GLN A 438 -48.13 -19.46 -21.88
N LYS A 439 -48.28 -18.22 -21.40
CA LYS A 439 -49.55 -17.47 -21.41
C LYS A 439 -49.68 -16.51 -22.59
N LEU A 440 -48.66 -16.45 -23.47
CA LEU A 440 -48.61 -15.54 -24.59
C LEU A 440 -48.88 -16.31 -25.88
N SER A 441 -49.55 -15.67 -26.83
CA SER A 441 -49.81 -16.25 -28.15
C SER A 441 -49.73 -15.18 -29.24
N GLY A 442 -49.70 -15.62 -30.50
CA GLY A 442 -49.74 -14.74 -31.67
C GLY A 442 -48.64 -13.68 -31.70
N TYR A 443 -49.03 -12.43 -31.95
CA TYR A 443 -48.12 -11.29 -32.03
C TYR A 443 -47.47 -10.98 -30.68
N THR A 444 -48.23 -11.05 -29.58
CA THR A 444 -47.73 -10.76 -28.22
C THR A 444 -46.60 -11.70 -27.81
N LEU A 445 -46.67 -12.99 -28.20
CA LEU A 445 -45.58 -13.94 -27.99
C LEU A 445 -44.33 -13.54 -28.78
N LYS A 446 -44.48 -13.27 -30.08
CA LYS A 446 -43.34 -12.97 -30.98
C LYS A 446 -42.61 -11.67 -30.64
N SER A 447 -43.34 -10.66 -30.16
CA SER A 447 -42.76 -9.37 -29.72
C SER A 447 -42.19 -9.42 -28.30
N ASN A 448 -42.39 -10.49 -27.54
CA ASN A 448 -41.82 -10.58 -26.19
C ASN A 448 -40.27 -10.70 -26.26
N PRO A 449 -39.51 -9.90 -25.49
CA PRO A 449 -38.05 -9.98 -25.47
C PRO A 449 -37.48 -11.37 -25.19
N ASN A 450 -38.18 -12.16 -24.38
CA ASN A 450 -37.78 -13.51 -23.99
C ASN A 450 -38.02 -14.53 -25.11
N TYR A 451 -38.88 -14.23 -26.08
CA TYR A 451 -39.16 -15.15 -27.18
C TYR A 451 -37.93 -15.37 -28.08
N LYS A 452 -37.15 -14.31 -28.37
CA LYS A 452 -35.88 -14.43 -29.09
C LYS A 452 -34.88 -15.34 -28.35
N ALA A 453 -34.91 -15.31 -27.02
CA ALA A 453 -34.12 -16.21 -26.18
C ALA A 453 -34.60 -17.66 -26.26
N PHE A 454 -35.92 -17.89 -26.25
CA PHE A 454 -36.50 -19.21 -26.43
C PHE A 454 -36.18 -19.82 -27.80
N GLU A 455 -36.28 -19.05 -28.88
CA GLU A 455 -35.88 -19.48 -30.22
C GLU A 455 -34.39 -19.85 -30.29
N LYS A 456 -33.52 -19.07 -29.66
CA LYS A 456 -32.10 -19.44 -29.50
C LYS A 456 -31.94 -20.72 -28.70
N PHE A 457 -32.74 -20.94 -27.65
CA PHE A 457 -32.70 -22.14 -26.84
C PHE A 457 -33.10 -23.40 -27.63
N LYS A 458 -34.10 -23.32 -28.51
CA LYS A 458 -34.45 -24.43 -29.44
C LYS A 458 -33.27 -24.88 -30.30
N HIS A 459 -32.31 -24.00 -30.52
CA HIS A 459 -31.08 -24.27 -31.24
C HIS A 459 -29.84 -24.32 -30.34
N ALA A 460 -30.01 -24.37 -29.01
CA ALA A 460 -28.92 -24.28 -28.06
C ALA A 460 -27.92 -25.43 -28.19
N ASP A 461 -28.32 -26.59 -28.71
CA ASP A 461 -27.39 -27.67 -29.06
C ASP A 461 -26.23 -27.19 -29.94
N LYS A 462 -26.53 -26.34 -30.94
CA LYS A 462 -25.48 -25.75 -31.81
C LYS A 462 -24.58 -24.80 -31.03
N SER A 463 -25.16 -23.99 -30.14
CA SER A 463 -24.42 -23.06 -29.28
C SER A 463 -23.55 -23.78 -28.26
N LEU A 464 -24.05 -24.86 -27.68
CA LEU A 464 -23.38 -25.72 -26.71
C LEU A 464 -22.13 -26.36 -27.32
N ILE A 465 -22.28 -26.96 -28.50
CA ILE A 465 -21.18 -27.51 -29.30
C ILE A 465 -20.12 -26.43 -29.59
N ASN A 466 -20.53 -25.23 -29.99
CA ASN A 466 -19.59 -24.12 -30.25
C ASN A 466 -18.83 -23.71 -28.98
N VAL A 467 -19.46 -23.77 -27.81
CA VAL A 467 -18.80 -23.42 -26.54
C VAL A 467 -17.83 -24.51 -26.10
N TRP A 468 -18.22 -25.79 -26.15
CA TRP A 468 -17.30 -26.90 -25.88
C TRP A 468 -16.07 -26.85 -26.77
N TYR A 469 -16.29 -26.53 -28.05
CA TYR A 469 -15.23 -26.36 -29.04
C TYR A 469 -14.29 -25.20 -28.67
N LYS A 470 -14.85 -24.01 -28.36
CA LYS A 470 -14.07 -22.84 -27.94
C LYS A 470 -13.32 -23.05 -26.61
N LYS A 471 -13.85 -23.87 -25.71
CA LYS A 471 -13.20 -24.25 -24.45
C LYS A 471 -12.22 -25.41 -24.61
N THR A 472 -11.99 -25.86 -25.85
CA THR A 472 -11.09 -26.97 -26.19
C THR A 472 -11.37 -28.21 -25.34
N LEU A 473 -12.64 -28.54 -25.11
CA LEU A 473 -12.99 -29.78 -24.41
C LEU A 473 -12.63 -30.98 -25.28
N SER A 474 -12.04 -32.03 -24.72
CA SER A 474 -11.83 -33.27 -25.46
C SER A 474 -13.17 -33.93 -25.79
N ALA A 475 -13.19 -34.78 -26.83
CA ALA A 475 -14.36 -35.60 -27.13
C ALA A 475 -14.80 -36.38 -25.86
N HIS A 476 -13.84 -36.97 -25.14
CA HIS A 476 -14.08 -37.69 -23.89
C HIS A 476 -14.79 -36.84 -22.82
N SER A 477 -14.32 -35.61 -22.60
CA SER A 477 -14.95 -34.70 -21.64
C SER A 477 -16.42 -34.42 -21.98
N VAL A 478 -16.74 -34.30 -23.28
CA VAL A 478 -18.12 -34.10 -23.75
C VAL A 478 -18.94 -35.39 -23.61
N TRP A 479 -18.35 -36.55 -23.86
CA TRP A 479 -18.99 -37.85 -23.63
C TRP A 479 -19.45 -38.01 -22.17
N GLU A 480 -18.56 -37.74 -21.22
CA GLU A 480 -18.86 -37.78 -19.78
C GLU A 480 -19.88 -36.72 -19.37
N THR A 481 -19.74 -35.49 -19.90
CA THR A 481 -20.69 -34.39 -19.64
C THR A 481 -22.10 -34.76 -20.07
N LEU A 482 -22.23 -35.44 -21.21
CA LEU A 482 -23.50 -35.95 -21.72
C LEU A 482 -24.01 -37.18 -20.98
N LYS A 483 -23.19 -37.77 -20.09
CA LYS A 483 -23.43 -39.01 -19.32
C LYS A 483 -23.68 -40.22 -20.22
N LEU A 484 -23.02 -40.26 -21.38
CA LEU A 484 -23.17 -41.35 -22.35
C LEU A 484 -22.55 -42.67 -21.83
N ASP A 485 -21.64 -42.60 -20.86
CA ASP A 485 -21.08 -43.73 -20.12
C ASP A 485 -22.12 -44.48 -19.27
N LYS A 486 -23.22 -43.81 -18.89
CA LYS A 486 -24.29 -44.36 -18.06
C LYS A 486 -25.47 -44.89 -18.85
N VAL A 487 -25.46 -44.70 -20.17
CA VAL A 487 -26.51 -45.19 -21.06
C VAL A 487 -26.21 -46.64 -21.42
N ASP A 488 -27.21 -47.51 -21.32
CA ASP A 488 -27.11 -48.89 -21.80
C ASP A 488 -26.66 -48.89 -23.27
N PRO A 489 -25.58 -49.61 -23.65
CA PRO A 489 -25.09 -49.66 -25.03
C PRO A 489 -26.16 -50.00 -26.07
N SER A 490 -27.16 -50.81 -25.71
CA SER A 490 -28.26 -51.18 -26.60
C SER A 490 -29.23 -50.03 -26.89
N LYS A 491 -29.27 -49.01 -26.03
CA LYS A 491 -30.14 -47.81 -26.15
C LYS A 491 -29.39 -46.58 -26.66
N LEU A 492 -28.06 -46.60 -26.58
CA LEU A 492 -27.18 -45.47 -26.90
C LEU A 492 -27.49 -44.83 -28.25
N ALA A 493 -27.66 -45.64 -29.30
CA ALA A 493 -27.94 -45.21 -30.68
C ALA A 493 -29.21 -44.34 -30.83
N SER A 494 -30.17 -44.48 -29.91
CA SER A 494 -31.47 -43.79 -29.93
C SER A 494 -31.49 -42.51 -29.09
N THR A 495 -30.40 -42.17 -28.40
CA THR A 495 -30.37 -41.01 -27.50
C THR A 495 -30.11 -39.70 -28.25
N ASN A 496 -30.76 -38.61 -27.80
CA ASN A 496 -30.48 -37.28 -28.33
C ASN A 496 -29.06 -36.82 -27.97
N GLU A 497 -28.57 -37.24 -26.80
CA GLU A 497 -27.20 -37.03 -26.33
C GLU A 497 -26.17 -37.53 -27.33
N LEU A 498 -26.36 -38.73 -27.88
CA LEU A 498 -25.44 -39.25 -28.87
C LEU A 498 -25.44 -38.40 -30.14
N SER A 499 -26.59 -37.88 -30.56
CA SER A 499 -26.67 -36.95 -31.71
C SER A 499 -25.90 -35.66 -31.44
N ILE A 500 -26.00 -35.09 -30.24
CA ILE A 500 -25.23 -33.92 -29.81
C ILE A 500 -23.73 -34.24 -29.82
N TYR A 501 -23.33 -35.38 -29.24
CA TYR A 501 -21.95 -35.85 -29.24
C TYR A 501 -21.39 -36.03 -30.65
N ALA A 502 -22.14 -36.67 -31.55
CA ALA A 502 -21.73 -36.87 -32.93
C ALA A 502 -21.53 -35.55 -33.68
N ARG A 503 -22.39 -34.55 -33.46
CA ARG A 503 -22.20 -33.21 -34.02
C ARG A 503 -20.98 -32.50 -33.43
N TYR A 504 -20.68 -32.72 -32.15
CA TYR A 504 -19.47 -32.19 -31.51
C TYR A 504 -18.19 -32.80 -32.12
N VAL A 505 -18.11 -34.13 -32.17
CA VAL A 505 -17.01 -34.89 -32.77
C VAL A 505 -16.79 -34.45 -34.23
N ASN A 506 -17.85 -34.38 -35.03
CA ASN A 506 -17.70 -33.93 -36.41
C ASN A 506 -17.14 -32.51 -36.52
N LYS A 507 -17.52 -31.59 -35.61
CA LYS A 507 -17.03 -30.21 -35.64
C LYS A 507 -15.54 -30.12 -35.31
N ILE A 508 -15.05 -30.85 -34.31
CA ILE A 508 -13.61 -30.88 -34.00
C ILE A 508 -12.82 -31.52 -35.16
N ASP A 509 -13.32 -32.64 -35.67
CA ASP A 509 -12.64 -33.39 -36.73
C ASP A 509 -12.61 -32.60 -38.06
N ASP A 510 -13.67 -31.85 -38.39
CA ASP A 510 -13.71 -30.97 -39.57
C ASP A 510 -12.61 -29.91 -39.50
N TYR A 511 -12.37 -29.35 -38.32
CA TYR A 511 -11.33 -28.35 -38.12
C TYR A 511 -9.93 -28.99 -38.24
N GLU A 512 -9.71 -30.13 -37.58
CA GLU A 512 -8.44 -30.86 -37.62
C GLU A 512 -8.07 -31.31 -39.04
N GLU A 513 -9.02 -31.94 -39.75
CA GLU A 513 -8.82 -32.45 -41.11
C GLU A 513 -8.57 -31.31 -42.11
N SER A 514 -9.28 -30.17 -41.98
CA SER A 514 -9.10 -29.00 -42.87
C SER A 514 -7.79 -28.24 -42.66
N HIS A 515 -7.19 -28.31 -41.46
CA HIS A 515 -5.93 -27.63 -41.15
C HIS A 515 -4.72 -28.57 -41.22
N GLY A 516 -4.90 -29.82 -41.66
CA GLY A 516 -3.84 -30.84 -41.66
C GLY A 516 -3.28 -31.10 -40.27
N MET A 517 -4.04 -30.75 -39.21
CA MET A 517 -3.67 -30.99 -37.84
C MET A 517 -4.09 -32.42 -37.50
N SER A 518 -3.20 -33.37 -37.77
CA SER A 518 -3.21 -34.63 -37.03
C SER A 518 -2.73 -34.32 -35.62
N GLY A 519 -3.64 -33.97 -34.71
CA GLY A 519 -3.31 -33.87 -33.29
C GLY A 519 -2.64 -35.17 -32.84
N PRO A 520 -1.65 -35.14 -31.92
CA PRO A 520 -1.09 -36.36 -31.37
C PRO A 520 -2.22 -37.24 -30.81
N ALA A 521 -2.04 -38.56 -30.83
CA ALA A 521 -3.00 -39.56 -30.32
C ALA A 521 -3.30 -39.46 -28.80
N THR A 522 -2.99 -38.33 -28.17
CA THR A 522 -3.24 -38.01 -26.76
C THR A 522 -4.73 -37.99 -26.41
N ASP A 523 -5.62 -37.90 -27.40
CA ASP A 523 -7.08 -37.99 -27.23
C ASP A 523 -7.65 -39.42 -27.41
N LEU A 524 -6.80 -40.46 -27.29
CA LEU A 524 -7.23 -41.86 -27.14
C LEU A 524 -7.83 -42.17 -25.76
N GLU A 525 -7.91 -41.18 -24.88
CA GLU A 525 -8.65 -41.25 -23.63
C GLU A 525 -10.14 -41.45 -23.97
N GLY A 526 -10.67 -42.62 -23.65
CA GLY A 526 -12.05 -42.98 -23.96
C GLY A 526 -12.36 -44.42 -23.62
N SER A 527 -13.59 -44.67 -23.14
CA SER A 527 -14.04 -46.04 -22.90
C SER A 527 -14.08 -46.85 -24.20
N PRO A 528 -13.99 -48.19 -24.17
CA PRO A 528 -14.16 -49.00 -25.37
C PRO A 528 -15.45 -48.70 -26.15
N THR A 529 -16.54 -48.40 -25.44
CA THR A 529 -17.83 -48.01 -26.02
C THR A 529 -17.76 -46.67 -26.74
N GLU A 530 -17.13 -45.67 -26.11
CA GLU A 530 -16.92 -44.36 -26.74
C GLU A 530 -16.08 -44.49 -28.01
N MET A 531 -14.96 -45.22 -27.95
CA MET A 531 -14.07 -45.38 -29.10
C MET A 531 -14.73 -46.13 -30.26
N LEU A 532 -15.58 -47.14 -29.98
CA LEU A 532 -16.42 -47.77 -30.99
C LEU A 532 -17.41 -46.78 -31.61
N THR A 533 -17.97 -45.90 -30.80
CA THR A 533 -18.93 -44.88 -31.22
C THR A 533 -18.28 -43.78 -32.06
N ARG A 534 -17.09 -43.28 -31.67
CA ARG A 534 -16.29 -42.34 -32.48
C ARG A 534 -15.92 -42.96 -33.82
N ALA A 535 -15.49 -44.22 -33.84
CA ALA A 535 -15.18 -44.93 -35.08
C ALA A 535 -16.41 -45.02 -36.01
N GLU A 536 -17.59 -45.27 -35.44
CA GLU A 536 -18.86 -45.25 -36.19
C GLU A 536 -19.20 -43.87 -36.74
N ILE A 537 -19.03 -42.82 -35.93
CA ILE A 537 -19.21 -41.42 -36.36
C ILE A 537 -18.26 -41.08 -37.52
N TRP A 538 -16.97 -41.41 -37.42
CA TRP A 538 -16.00 -41.18 -38.49
C TRP A 538 -16.37 -41.91 -39.78
N GLY A 539 -16.85 -43.15 -39.66
CA GLY A 539 -17.27 -43.97 -40.81
C GLY A 539 -18.48 -43.36 -41.50
N THR A 540 -19.48 -42.96 -40.70
CA THR A 540 -20.69 -42.29 -41.16
C THR A 540 -20.42 -40.88 -41.67
N ALA A 541 -19.44 -40.15 -41.14
CA ALA A 541 -19.05 -38.84 -41.66
C ALA A 541 -18.24 -38.94 -42.96
N GLY A 542 -17.68 -40.11 -43.26
CA GLY A 542 -16.87 -40.34 -44.46
C GLY A 542 -15.42 -39.88 -44.33
N ARG A 543 -14.91 -39.75 -43.10
CA ARG A 543 -13.53 -39.32 -42.80
C ARG A 543 -12.49 -40.11 -43.59
N SER A 544 -11.39 -39.47 -43.97
CA SER A 544 -10.35 -40.13 -44.75
C SER A 544 -9.69 -41.28 -43.96
N LYS A 545 -9.23 -42.32 -44.66
CA LYS A 545 -8.57 -43.47 -44.01
C LYS A 545 -7.29 -43.05 -43.29
N SER A 546 -6.57 -42.06 -43.84
CA SER A 546 -5.35 -41.52 -43.25
C SER A 546 -5.67 -40.80 -41.94
N TYR A 547 -6.67 -39.91 -41.94
CA TYR A 547 -7.11 -39.20 -40.74
C TYR A 547 -7.50 -40.16 -39.61
N VAL A 548 -8.34 -41.15 -39.88
CA VAL A 548 -8.78 -42.10 -38.84
C VAL A 548 -7.65 -42.97 -38.32
N LYS A 549 -6.69 -43.36 -39.16
CA LYS A 549 -5.48 -44.05 -38.67
C LYS A 549 -4.67 -43.15 -37.74
N SER A 550 -4.60 -41.87 -38.05
CA SER A 550 -3.89 -40.88 -37.26
C SER A 550 -4.50 -40.69 -35.89
N MET A 551 -5.81 -40.46 -35.83
CA MET A 551 -6.56 -40.36 -34.58
C MET A 551 -6.49 -41.64 -33.73
N LEU A 552 -6.26 -42.80 -34.35
CA LEU A 552 -6.09 -44.08 -33.66
C LEU A 552 -4.64 -44.41 -33.28
N GLY A 553 -3.68 -43.53 -33.57
CA GLY A 553 -2.24 -43.75 -33.33
C GLY A 553 -1.61 -44.81 -34.25
N MET A 554 -2.20 -45.03 -35.43
CA MET A 554 -1.85 -46.13 -36.35
C MET A 554 -1.03 -45.67 -37.59
N ASP A 555 -0.55 -44.43 -37.63
CA ASP A 555 0.12 -43.85 -38.81
C ASP A 555 1.43 -44.55 -39.18
N ASN A 556 2.18 -45.01 -38.19
CA ASN A 556 3.48 -45.65 -38.37
C ASN A 556 3.41 -47.19 -38.42
N VAL A 557 2.20 -47.75 -38.39
CA VAL A 557 2.03 -49.20 -38.36
C VAL A 557 2.02 -49.74 -39.78
N THR A 558 3.04 -50.54 -40.12
CA THR A 558 3.13 -51.20 -41.43
C THR A 558 1.95 -52.13 -41.66
N SER A 559 1.58 -52.35 -42.92
CA SER A 559 0.43 -53.18 -43.31
C SER A 559 0.44 -54.59 -42.70
N LEU A 560 1.62 -55.14 -42.43
CA LEU A 560 1.81 -56.45 -41.79
C LEU A 560 1.50 -56.44 -40.28
N LYS A 561 1.75 -55.32 -39.58
CA LYS A 561 1.54 -55.19 -38.12
C LYS A 561 0.22 -54.51 -37.75
N VAL A 562 -0.55 -54.02 -38.73
CA VAL A 562 -1.77 -53.25 -38.48
C VAL A 562 -2.83 -54.03 -37.71
N LYS A 563 -2.90 -55.36 -37.91
CA LYS A 563 -3.85 -56.26 -37.24
C LYS A 563 -3.51 -56.51 -35.77
N GLU A 564 -2.24 -56.32 -35.41
CA GLU A 564 -1.72 -56.54 -34.05
C GLU A 564 -1.85 -55.27 -33.17
N HIS A 565 -2.21 -54.12 -33.77
CA HIS A 565 -2.36 -52.86 -33.04
C HIS A 565 -3.59 -52.89 -32.12
N VAL A 566 -3.43 -52.43 -30.87
CA VAL A 566 -4.49 -52.43 -29.85
C VAL A 566 -5.78 -51.71 -30.31
N ASN A 567 -5.64 -50.69 -31.17
CA ASN A 567 -6.76 -49.92 -31.70
C ASN A 567 -7.34 -50.46 -33.03
N TYR A 568 -6.81 -51.56 -33.57
CA TYR A 568 -7.26 -52.13 -34.85
C TYR A 568 -8.76 -52.44 -34.87
N ARG A 569 -9.31 -52.88 -33.73
CA ARG A 569 -10.74 -53.15 -33.57
C ARG A 569 -11.63 -51.93 -33.86
N TYR A 570 -11.21 -50.73 -33.47
CA TYR A 570 -11.95 -49.50 -33.74
C TYR A 570 -11.85 -49.11 -35.21
N TYR A 571 -10.67 -49.29 -35.82
CA TYR A 571 -10.51 -49.09 -37.26
C TYR A 571 -11.42 -50.02 -38.09
N MET A 572 -11.62 -51.26 -37.66
CA MET A 572 -12.56 -52.18 -38.29
C MET A 572 -14.01 -51.72 -38.18
N LYS A 573 -14.42 -51.20 -37.01
CA LYS A 573 -15.76 -50.60 -36.82
C LYS A 573 -15.97 -49.38 -37.73
N TYR A 574 -14.96 -48.52 -37.87
CA TYR A 574 -14.97 -47.41 -38.83
C TYR A 574 -15.19 -47.89 -40.27
N ARG A 575 -14.45 -48.91 -40.70
CA ARG A 575 -14.57 -49.46 -42.06
C ARG A 575 -15.96 -50.03 -42.34
N ALA A 576 -16.51 -50.78 -41.40
CA ALA A 576 -17.85 -51.34 -41.52
C ALA A 576 -18.90 -50.23 -41.67
N SER A 577 -18.84 -49.21 -40.80
CA SER A 577 -19.78 -48.08 -40.81
C SER A 577 -19.68 -47.25 -42.10
N ARG A 578 -18.45 -47.08 -42.63
CA ARG A 578 -18.24 -46.42 -43.92
C ARG A 578 -18.83 -47.21 -45.09
N GLN A 579 -18.68 -48.54 -45.12
CA GLN A 579 -19.24 -49.36 -46.20
C GLN A 579 -20.77 -49.28 -46.27
N VAL A 580 -21.44 -49.24 -45.11
CA VAL A 580 -22.91 -49.11 -45.05
C VAL A 580 -23.39 -47.81 -45.70
N LYS A 581 -22.68 -46.69 -45.49
CA LYS A 581 -23.08 -45.38 -46.04
C LYS A 581 -22.88 -45.27 -47.57
N PHE A 582 -21.88 -45.96 -48.12
CA PHE A 582 -21.45 -45.81 -49.53
C PHE A 582 -21.80 -47.02 -50.42
N ASN A 583 -22.50 -48.03 -49.90
CA ASN A 583 -23.03 -49.17 -50.66
C ASN A 583 -24.56 -49.08 -50.88
N ILE A 584 -25.12 -47.88 -50.72
CA ILE A 584 -26.42 -47.44 -51.25
C ILE A 584 -26.10 -46.39 -52.31
#